data_AF-A0A7Y1TJE4-F1
#
_entry.id   AF-A0A7Y1TJE4-F1
#
_cell.length_a   1.000
_cell.length_b   1.000
_cell.length_c   1.000
_cell.angle_alpha   90.00
_cell.angle_beta   90.00
_cell.angle_gamma   90.00
#
_symmetry.space_group_name_H-M   'P 1'
#
loop_
_entity.id
_entity.type
_entity.pdbx_description
1 polymer ?
#
loop_
_entity_poly.entity_id
_entity_poly.type
_entity_poly.pdbx_seq_one_letter_code
_entity_poly.pdbx_strand_id
1 'polypeptide(L)' 'TFTKKATGKITFSCEDGYKISNALQKAVDTGEGVTCWMTSTGVNEQGIVVSVFDFEWTLKVKS' A
#
# COMPACT_ATOMS: atom_id res chain seq x y z
N THR A 1 5.01 -5.80 -9.81
CA THR A 1 5.03 -6.79 -10.92
C THR A 1 3.75 -6.75 -11.74
N PHE A 2 3.84 -6.85 -13.06
CA PHE A 2 2.67 -6.99 -13.96
C PHE A 2 2.51 -8.44 -14.37
N THR A 3 1.33 -9.02 -14.15
CA THR A 3 1.09 -10.46 -14.34
C THR A 3 0.30 -10.78 -15.60
N LYS A 4 -0.61 -9.88 -16.01
CA LYS A 4 -1.45 -10.04 -17.19
C LYS A 4 -1.75 -8.68 -17.82
N LYS A 5 -2.13 -8.69 -19.10
CA LYS A 5 -2.57 -7.49 -19.81
C LYS A 5 -3.82 -6.92 -19.14
N ALA A 6 -3.70 -5.75 -18.55
CA ALA A 6 -4.82 -4.98 -18.03
C ALA A 6 -5.76 -4.60 -19.18
N THR A 7 -7.00 -5.10 -19.14
CA THR A 7 -8.03 -4.85 -20.15
C THR A 7 -9.34 -4.59 -19.41
N GLY A 8 -10.07 -3.53 -19.77
CA GLY A 8 -11.27 -3.09 -19.04
C GLY A 8 -10.95 -2.23 -17.80
N LYS A 9 -11.93 -2.03 -16.91
CA LYS A 9 -11.74 -1.29 -15.66
C LYS A 9 -10.86 -2.06 -14.70
N ILE A 10 -9.84 -1.39 -14.16
CA ILE A 10 -8.96 -1.94 -13.13
C ILE A 10 -9.24 -1.26 -11.80
N THR A 11 -9.51 -2.06 -10.77
CA THR A 11 -9.65 -1.59 -9.38
C THR A 11 -8.39 -1.94 -8.61
N PHE A 12 -7.83 -0.95 -7.94
CA PHE A 12 -6.71 -1.12 -7.02
C PHE A 12 -7.20 -1.14 -5.59
N SER A 13 -6.82 -2.16 -4.82
CA SER A 13 -7.09 -2.26 -3.40
C SER A 13 -5.80 -2.51 -2.63
N CYS A 14 -5.72 -1.92 -1.44
CA CYS A 14 -4.64 -2.12 -0.49
C CYS A 14 -5.25 -2.60 0.83
N GLU A 15 -4.88 -3.79 1.27
CA GLU A 15 -5.38 -4.41 2.51
C GLU A 15 -4.44 -4.16 3.70
N ASP A 16 -3.34 -3.45 3.47
CA ASP A 16 -2.30 -3.15 4.45
C ASP A 16 -2.62 -1.95 5.36
N GLY A 17 -3.91 -1.61 5.52
CA GLY A 17 -4.36 -0.50 6.37
C GLY A 17 -3.83 -0.60 7.81
N TYR A 18 -3.68 -1.81 8.34
CA TYR A 18 -3.12 -2.03 9.68
C TYR A 18 -1.63 -1.69 9.77
N LYS A 19 -0.84 -1.86 8.68
CA LYS A 19 0.59 -1.52 8.67
C LYS A 19 0.80 -0.02 8.81
N ILE A 20 0.02 0.77 8.07
CA ILE A 20 0.10 2.23 8.13
C ILE A 20 -0.40 2.78 9.47
N SER A 21 -1.47 2.21 10.04
CA SER A 21 -1.94 2.57 11.38
C SER A 21 -0.89 2.31 12.46
N ASN A 22 -0.22 1.15 12.41
CA ASN A 22 0.84 0.82 13.36
C ASN A 22 2.07 1.72 13.20
N ALA A 23 2.46 2.01 11.95
CA ALA A 23 3.58 2.90 11.67
C ALA A 23 3.29 4.34 12.14
N LEU A 24 2.05 4.81 11.96
CA LEU A 24 1.60 6.10 12.44
C LEU A 24 1.66 6.18 13.97
N GLN A 25 1.11 5.18 14.68
CA GLN A 25 1.13 5.16 16.14
C GLN A 25 2.57 5.18 16.65
N LYS A 26 3.46 4.35 16.07
CA LYS A 26 4.87 4.32 16.44
C LYS A 26 5.56 5.67 16.21
N ALA A 27 5.30 6.33 15.08
CA ALA A 27 5.88 7.65 14.79
C ALA A 27 5.41 8.72 15.79
N VAL A 28 4.14 8.65 16.22
CA VAL A 28 3.60 9.52 17.28
C VAL A 28 4.25 9.25 18.63
N ASP A 29 4.42 7.98 18.99
CA ASP A 29 4.97 7.57 20.29
C ASP A 29 6.46 7.89 20.42
N THR A 30 7.24 7.70 19.36
CA THR A 30 8.70 7.91 19.39
C THR A 30 9.12 9.31 18.95
N GLY A 31 8.30 10.02 18.17
CA GLY A 31 8.66 11.27 17.51
C GLY A 31 9.68 11.09 16.36
N GLU A 32 10.07 9.84 16.07
CA GLU A 32 11.03 9.51 15.02
C GLU A 32 10.32 9.18 13.69
N GLY A 33 11.09 9.23 12.60
CA GLY A 33 10.61 8.77 11.30
C GLY A 33 10.43 7.25 11.30
N VAL A 34 9.28 6.76 10.85
CA VAL A 34 8.98 5.34 10.73
C VAL A 34 8.67 5.01 9.29
N THR A 35 9.28 3.93 8.78
CA THR A 35 9.04 3.44 7.41
C THR A 35 8.20 2.17 7.42
N CYS A 36 7.26 2.05 6.49
CA CYS A 36 6.46 0.84 6.28
C CYS A 36 6.27 0.53 4.79
N TRP A 37 6.27 -0.77 4.47
CA TRP A 37 5.96 -1.28 3.14
C TRP A 37 4.48 -1.65 3.02
N MET A 38 3.86 -1.25 1.92
CA MET A 38 2.46 -1.54 1.61
C MET A 38 2.34 -2.13 0.21
N THR A 39 1.41 -3.07 0.05
CA THR A 39 1.14 -3.73 -1.23
C THR A 39 -0.25 -3.35 -1.74
N SER A 40 -0.33 -2.88 -2.97
CA SER A 40 -1.58 -2.60 -3.69
C SER A 40 -1.74 -3.59 -4.85
N THR A 41 -2.92 -4.21 -4.93
CA THR A 41 -3.24 -5.21 -5.95
C THR A 41 -4.26 -4.65 -6.93
N GLY A 42 -3.94 -4.69 -8.22
CA GLY A 42 -4.83 -4.31 -9.31
C GLY A 42 -5.55 -5.52 -9.88
N VAL A 43 -6.88 -5.49 -9.86
CA VAL A 43 -7.75 -6.53 -10.44
C VAL A 43 -8.62 -5.96 -11.56
N ASN A 44 -8.88 -6.75 -12.60
CA ASN A 44 -9.83 -6.39 -13.65
C ASN A 44 -11.28 -6.74 -13.24
N GLU A 45 -12.24 -6.48 -14.13
CA GLU A 45 -13.67 -6.76 -13.93
C GLU A 45 -14.00 -8.24 -13.67
N GLN A 46 -13.09 -9.16 -14.03
CA GLN A 46 -13.22 -10.59 -13.80
C GLN A 46 -12.56 -11.04 -12.48
N GLY A 47 -12.06 -10.11 -11.66
CA GLY A 47 -11.34 -10.39 -10.42
C GLY A 47 -9.93 -10.95 -10.64
N ILE A 48 -9.41 -10.88 -11.88
CA ILE A 48 -8.08 -11.39 -12.21
C ILE A 48 -7.04 -10.33 -11.84
N VAL A 49 -6.04 -10.74 -11.03
CA VAL A 49 -4.88 -9.90 -10.72
C VAL A 49 -4.08 -9.64 -11.99
N VAL A 50 -3.94 -8.35 -12.34
CA VAL A 50 -3.17 -7.89 -13.50
C VAL A 50 -1.88 -7.18 -13.08
N SER A 51 -1.83 -6.65 -11.86
CA SER A 51 -0.67 -5.96 -11.31
C SER A 51 -0.62 -6.02 -9.79
N VAL A 52 0.60 -5.99 -9.26
CA VAL A 52 0.90 -5.85 -7.83
C VAL A 52 1.96 -4.76 -7.70
N PHE A 53 1.75 -3.81 -6.80
CA PHE A 53 2.67 -2.72 -6.54
C PHE A 53 3.04 -2.67 -5.08
N ASP A 54 4.33 -2.63 -4.80
CA ASP A 54 4.89 -2.44 -3.47
C ASP A 54 5.41 -1.01 -3.35
N PHE A 55 4.97 -0.30 -2.31
CA PHE A 55 5.35 1.07 -2.03
C PHE A 55 5.92 1.18 -0.64
N GLU A 56 7.04 1.89 -0.52
CA GLU A 56 7.63 2.25 0.75
C GLU A 56 7.14 3.65 1.16
N TRP A 57 6.63 3.75 2.38
CA TRP A 57 6.18 5.00 2.98
C TRP A 57 7.01 5.34 4.20
N THR A 58 7.48 6.57 4.28
CA THR A 58 8.14 7.11 5.47
C THR A 58 7.25 8.18 6.10
N LEU A 59 6.87 7.97 7.36
CA LEU A 59 6.02 8.87 8.15
C LEU A 59 6.87 9.53 9.23
N LYS A 60 6.66 10.83 9.43
CA LYS A 60 7.25 11.58 10.53
C LYS A 60 6.22 12.57 11.06
N VAL A 61 6.09 12.67 12.38
CA VAL A 61 5.25 13.68 13.02
C VAL A 61 5.75 15.06 12.60
N LYS A 62 4.82 15.94 12.25
CA LYS A 62 5.16 17.33 11.90
C LYS A 62 5.86 17.99 13.09
N SER A 63 7.08 18.44 12.85
CA SER A 63 7.87 19.28 13.76
C SER A 63 7.38 20.72 13.77
#